data_AF-A0A2H1V5I2-F1
#
_entry.id   AF-A0A2H1V5I2-F1
#
_cell.length_a   1.000
_cell.length_b   1.000
_cell.length_c   1.000
_cell.angle_alpha   90.00
_cell.angle_beta   90.00
_cell.angle_gamma   90.00
#
_symmetry.space_group_name_H-M   'P 1'
#
loop_
_entity.id
_entity.type
_entity.pdbx_description
1 polymer ?
#
loop_
_entity_poly.entity_id
_entity_poly.type
_entity_poly.pdbx_seq_one_letter_code
_entity_poly.pdbx_strand_id
1 'polypeptide(L)'
;MKCINCGLAIQRLQRHLVSSLSARHQSRLSRWLSNAQTQLPLDAFICQPCFLLLDTEAGEHERLLGHTMVCVGCGKSVRRKRHHNVNMECPLLAVLISQNTDYV
;
A
#
# COMPACT_ATOMS: atom_id res chain seq x y z
N MET A 1 -4.98 13.55 -0.75
CA MET A 1 -3.92 12.82 -1.50
C MET A 1 -3.48 11.61 -0.68
N LYS A 2 -3.62 10.41 -1.23
CA LYS A 2 -3.33 9.13 -0.57
C LYS A 2 -2.38 8.29 -1.44
N CYS A 3 -1.60 7.40 -0.83
CA CYS A 3 -0.82 6.39 -1.55
C CYS A 3 -1.77 5.37 -2.18
N ILE A 4 -1.61 5.09 -3.47
CA ILE A 4 -2.45 4.10 -4.17
C ILE A 4 -2.23 2.67 -3.66
N ASN A 5 -1.02 2.34 -3.21
CA ASN A 5 -0.74 1.00 -2.68
C ASN A 5 -1.23 0.83 -1.22
N CYS A 6 -0.83 1.71 -0.30
CA CYS A 6 -1.13 1.51 1.14
C CYS A 6 -2.25 2.39 1.70
N GLY A 7 -2.90 3.22 0.88
CA GLY A 7 -4.06 4.03 1.27
C GLY A 7 -3.76 5.19 2.24
N LEU A 8 -2.54 5.32 2.74
CA LEU A 8 -2.19 6.35 3.73
C LEU A 8 -2.14 7.76 3.13
N ALA A 9 -2.44 8.75 3.97
CA ALA A 9 -2.29 10.15 3.62
C ALA A 9 -0.80 10.52 3.48
N ILE A 10 -0.44 11.13 2.35
CA ILE A 10 0.98 11.36 1.96
C ILE A 10 1.32 12.84 1.76
N GLN A 11 0.51 13.79 2.27
CA GLN A 11 0.78 15.22 2.06
C GLN A 11 2.18 15.64 2.54
N ARG A 12 2.68 15.02 3.62
CA ARG A 12 3.98 15.30 4.25
C ARG A 12 5.04 14.24 3.99
N LEU A 13 4.77 13.30 3.08
CA LEU A 13 5.69 12.22 2.75
C LEU A 13 6.25 12.42 1.33
N GLN A 14 7.49 11.99 1.13
CA GLN A 14 8.05 11.83 -0.20
C GLN A 14 7.18 10.83 -0.98
N ARG A 15 6.92 11.18 -2.24
CA ARG A 15 5.96 10.48 -3.11
C ARG A 15 6.38 10.61 -4.56
N HIS A 16 5.90 9.67 -5.37
CA HIS A 16 6.11 9.62 -6.81
C HIS A 16 4.76 9.59 -7.52
N LEU A 17 4.66 10.33 -8.63
CA LEU A 17 3.52 10.23 -9.52
C LEU A 17 3.63 8.90 -10.28
N VAL A 18 2.50 8.21 -10.49
CA VAL A 18 2.53 6.92 -11.19
C VAL A 18 3.07 7.08 -12.62
N SER A 19 2.72 8.17 -13.31
CA SER A 19 3.23 8.46 -14.65
C SER A 19 4.74 8.68 -14.74
N SER A 20 5.41 9.02 -13.63
CA SER A 20 6.87 9.20 -13.60
C SER A 20 7.64 7.92 -13.26
N LEU A 21 6.95 6.82 -12.99
CA LEU A 21 7.59 5.54 -12.68
C LEU A 21 8.14 4.87 -13.95
N SER A 22 9.19 4.06 -13.80
CA SER A 22 9.66 3.21 -14.90
C SER A 22 8.60 2.20 -15.34
N ALA A 23 8.65 1.72 -16.58
CA ALA A 23 7.73 0.70 -17.08
C ALA A 23 7.73 -0.58 -16.20
N ARG A 24 8.91 -0.97 -15.68
CA ARG A 24 9.05 -2.10 -14.74
C ARG A 24 8.27 -1.84 -13.45
N HIS A 25 8.42 -0.66 -12.86
CA HIS A 25 7.71 -0.28 -11.63
C HIS A 25 6.20 -0.17 -11.85
N GLN A 26 5.75 0.39 -12.97
CA GLN A 26 4.33 0.46 -13.31
C GLN A 26 3.73 -0.95 -13.48
N SER A 27 4.45 -1.88 -14.12
CA SER A 27 4.02 -3.27 -14.28
C SER A 27 3.90 -3.99 -12.93
N ARG A 28 4.92 -3.88 -12.05
CA ARG A 28 4.88 -4.44 -10.69
C ARG A 28 3.71 -3.85 -9.88
N LEU A 29 3.55 -2.53 -9.90
CA LEU A 29 2.46 -1.85 -9.19
C LEU A 29 1.08 -2.24 -9.75
N SER A 30 0.95 -2.36 -11.07
CA SER A 30 -0.28 -2.84 -11.70
C SER A 30 -0.64 -4.25 -11.18
N ARG A 31 0.33 -5.17 -11.14
CA ARG A 31 0.14 -6.52 -10.60
C ARG A 31 -0.36 -6.51 -9.16
N TRP A 32 0.20 -5.65 -8.31
CA TRP A 32 -0.25 -5.49 -6.92
C TRP A 32 -1.70 -5.01 -6.80
N LEU A 33 -2.15 -4.18 -7.75
CA LEU A 33 -3.47 -3.55 -7.74
C LEU A 33 -4.50 -4.28 -8.60
N SER A 34 -4.08 -5.31 -9.34
CA SER A 34 -4.86 -6.00 -10.39
C SER A 34 -6.15 -6.65 -9.89
N ASN A 35 -6.32 -6.83 -8.57
CA ASN A 35 -7.59 -7.30 -8.00
C ASN A 35 -8.67 -6.20 -7.94
N ALA A 36 -8.36 -4.94 -8.30
CA ALA A 36 -9.29 -3.81 -8.12
C ALA A 36 -9.46 -2.87 -9.34
N GLN A 37 -8.59 -2.91 -10.36
CA GLN A 37 -8.64 -1.95 -11.49
C GLN A 37 -8.05 -2.52 -12.78
N THR A 38 -8.77 -2.34 -13.91
CA THR A 38 -8.35 -2.76 -15.26
C THR A 38 -7.18 -1.92 -15.80
N GLN A 39 -6.99 -0.71 -15.28
CA GLN A 39 -5.93 0.21 -15.69
C GLN A 39 -5.36 0.95 -14.48
N LEU A 40 -4.03 1.10 -14.48
CA LEU A 40 -3.30 1.81 -13.43
C LEU A 40 -3.53 3.33 -13.58
N PRO A 41 -4.10 4.03 -12.59
CA PRO A 41 -4.36 5.47 -12.69
C PRO A 41 -3.05 6.25 -12.62
N LEU A 42 -2.64 6.84 -13.75
CA LEU A 42 -1.34 7.48 -13.92
C LEU A 42 -1.18 8.81 -13.16
N ASP A 43 -2.31 9.43 -12.78
CA ASP A 43 -2.39 10.64 -11.96
C ASP A 43 -2.34 10.37 -10.45
N ALA A 44 -2.35 9.10 -10.06
CA ALA A 44 -2.23 8.69 -8.66
C ALA A 44 -0.78 8.78 -8.15
N PHE A 45 -0.63 8.65 -6.83
CA PHE A 45 0.67 8.75 -6.16
C PHE A 45 1.00 7.47 -5.37
N ILE A 46 2.28 7.13 -5.34
CA ILE A 46 2.85 6.10 -4.46
C ILE A 46 3.80 6.76 -3.45
N CYS A 47 3.74 6.38 -2.16
CA CYS A 47 4.69 6.89 -1.16
C CYS A 47 6.08 6.28 -1.33
N GLN A 48 7.12 6.99 -0.88
CA GLN A 48 8.51 6.53 -0.95
C GLN A 48 8.71 5.11 -0.40
N PRO A 49 8.18 4.73 0.79
CA PRO A 49 8.35 3.36 1.29
C PRO A 49 7.71 2.30 0.39
N CYS A 50 6.53 2.55 -0.19
CA CYS A 50 5.92 1.61 -1.14
C CYS A 50 6.69 1.55 -2.46
N PHE A 51 7.26 2.69 -2.90
CA PHE A 51 8.10 2.75 -4.08
C PHE A 51 9.35 1.89 -3.92
N LEU A 52 10.07 1.99 -2.80
CA LEU A 52 11.27 1.18 -2.55
C LEU A 52 10.98 -0.32 -2.56
N LEU A 53 9.79 -0.73 -2.12
CA LEU A 53 9.38 -2.13 -2.15
C LEU A 53 9.18 -2.65 -3.58
N LEU A 54 8.86 -1.78 -4.54
CA LEU A 54 8.80 -2.14 -5.96
C LEU A 54 10.16 -2.51 -6.54
N ASP A 55 11.28 -2.37 -5.82
CA ASP A 55 12.61 -2.83 -6.27
C ASP A 55 13.06 -4.15 -5.64
N THR A 56 12.35 -4.62 -4.61
CA THR A 56 12.72 -5.84 -3.86
C THR A 56 12.32 -7.13 -4.61
N GLU A 57 12.99 -8.24 -4.31
CA GLU A 57 12.62 -9.57 -4.82
C GLU A 57 11.24 -10.03 -4.31
N ALA A 58 10.96 -9.79 -3.02
CA ALA A 58 9.64 -10.08 -2.45
C ALA A 58 8.54 -9.29 -3.17
N GLY A 59 8.83 -8.03 -3.54
CA GLY A 59 7.91 -7.17 -4.29
C GLY A 59 7.59 -7.64 -5.72
N GLU A 60 8.32 -8.59 -6.28
CA GLU A 60 7.92 -9.24 -7.55
C GLU A 60 6.80 -10.26 -7.35
N HIS A 61 6.83 -10.97 -6.23
CA HIS A 61 5.99 -12.13 -5.99
C HIS A 61 4.71 -11.78 -5.23
N GLU A 62 4.80 -10.80 -4.32
CA GLU A 62 3.68 -10.41 -3.47
C GLU A 62 3.56 -8.90 -3.33
N ARG A 63 2.33 -8.47 -3.00
CA ARG A 63 2.06 -7.07 -2.68
C ARG A 63 2.56 -6.74 -1.29
N LEU A 64 3.50 -5.81 -1.20
CA LEU A 64 4.05 -5.34 0.07
C LEU A 64 3.52 -3.95 0.43
N LEU A 65 3.36 -3.69 1.73
CA LEU A 65 2.93 -2.38 2.24
C LEU A 65 4.10 -1.66 2.91
N GLY A 66 4.44 -0.47 2.43
CA GLY A 66 5.55 0.33 2.97
C GLY A 66 5.33 0.87 4.38
N HIS A 67 4.10 0.76 4.92
CA HIS A 67 3.74 1.22 6.26
C HIS A 67 2.90 0.16 6.97
N THR A 68 3.57 -0.77 7.65
CA THR A 68 2.94 -1.88 8.38
C THR A 68 2.56 -1.53 9.82
N MET A 69 3.15 -0.46 10.38
CA MET A 69 2.89 -0.02 11.75
C MET A 69 2.07 1.28 11.83
N VAL A 70 1.07 1.41 10.94
CA VAL A 70 0.17 2.56 10.88
C VAL A 70 -1.28 2.07 10.76
N CYS A 71 -2.18 2.66 11.55
CA CYS A 71 -3.61 2.42 11.41
C CYS A 71 -4.09 3.02 10.07
N VAL A 72 -4.66 2.17 9.21
CA VAL A 72 -5.16 2.58 7.90
C VAL A 72 -6.29 3.62 8.01
N GLY A 73 -7.13 3.53 9.05
CA GLY A 73 -8.26 4.44 9.24
C GLY A 73 -7.86 5.85 9.66
N CYS A 74 -6.90 6.00 10.58
CA CYS A 74 -6.52 7.31 11.13
C CYS A 74 -5.10 7.77 10.75
N GLY A 75 -4.32 6.95 10.06
CA GLY A 75 -2.93 7.24 9.66
C GLY A 75 -1.94 7.37 10.82
N LYS A 76 -2.35 7.04 12.06
CA LYS A 76 -1.49 7.13 13.25
C LYS A 76 -0.70 5.85 13.43
N SER A 77 0.53 5.97 13.93
CA SER A 77 1.36 4.80 14.22
C SER A 77 0.72 3.91 15.30
N VAL A 78 0.61 2.61 15.02
CA VAL A 78 0.13 1.61 15.99
C VAL A 78 1.17 1.30 17.07
N ARG A 79 2.44 1.68 16.89
CA ARG A 79 3.44 1.64 17.99
C ARG A 79 3.09 2.58 19.15
N ARG A 80 2.15 3.52 18.96
CA ARG A 80 1.82 4.57 19.94
C ARG A 80 0.37 4.59 20.43
N LYS A 81 -0.54 3.71 19.99
CA LYS A 81 -1.95 3.76 20.42
C LYS A 81 -2.66 2.41 20.55
N ARG A 82 -3.32 2.27 21.70
CA ARG A 82 -4.32 1.26 22.07
C ARG A 82 -5.58 1.40 21.21
N HIS A 83 -6.06 0.26 20.69
CA HIS A 83 -7.40 -0.05 20.16
C HIS A 83 -8.11 1.03 19.32
N HIS A 84 -8.19 0.80 18.00
CA HIS A 84 -9.16 1.48 17.13
C HIS A 84 -9.85 0.44 16.21
N ASN A 85 -11.17 0.56 16.06
CA ASN A 85 -11.98 -0.30 15.19
C ASN A 85 -11.70 -0.02 13.71
N VAL A 86 -11.50 -1.08 12.93
CA VAL A 86 -11.27 -1.04 11.49
C VAL A 86 -12.63 -1.11 10.78
N ASN A 87 -12.85 -0.25 9.79
CA ASN A 87 -14.05 -0.30 8.94
C ASN A 87 -13.92 -1.45 7.92
N MET A 88 -14.98 -2.23 7.75
CA MET A 88 -15.06 -3.46 6.93
C MET A 88 -14.88 -3.20 5.42
N GLU A 89 -15.11 -1.98 4.92
CA GLU A 89 -14.97 -1.65 3.49
C GLU A 89 -13.52 -1.30 3.08
N CYS A 90 -12.52 -1.69 3.88
CA CYS A 90 -11.13 -1.36 3.58
C CYS A 90 -10.58 -2.25 2.45
N PRO A 91 -10.03 -1.67 1.35
CA PRO A 91 -9.36 -2.44 0.28
C PRO A 91 -8.15 -3.27 0.75
N LEU A 92 -7.70 -3.06 1.99
CA LEU A 92 -6.60 -3.78 2.63
C LEU A 92 -7.09 -4.92 3.55
N LEU A 93 -8.40 -5.13 3.69
CA LEU A 93 -8.96 -6.18 4.56
C LEU A 93 -8.43 -7.57 4.16
N ALA A 94 -8.36 -7.87 2.86
CA ALA A 94 -7.85 -9.14 2.36
C ALA A 94 -6.38 -9.39 2.76
N VAL A 95 -5.54 -8.34 2.76
CA VAL A 95 -4.11 -8.43 3.13
C VAL A 95 -3.93 -8.58 4.65
N LEU A 96 -4.81 -7.96 5.45
CA LEU A 96 -4.78 -8.07 6.92
C LEU A 96 -5.27 -9.44 7.42
N ILE A 97 -6.20 -10.07 6.71
CA ILE A 97 -6.69 -11.42 7.03
C ILE A 97 -5.61 -12.47 6.72
N SER A 98 -4.93 -12.37 5.58
CA SER A 98 -3.89 -13.34 5.19
C SER A 98 -2.63 -13.27 6.05
N GLN A 99 -2.39 -12.17 6.78
CA GLN A 99 -1.27 -12.06 7.73
C GLN A 99 -1.61 -12.56 9.15
N ASN A 100 -2.86 -12.91 9.45
CA ASN A 100 -3.29 -13.43 10.75
C ASN A 100 -3.52 -14.96 10.76
N THR A 101 -3.39 -15.64 9.62
CA THR A 101 -3.59 -17.10 9.52
C THR A 101 -2.40 -17.95 9.94
N ASP A 102 -1.26 -17.35 10.29
CA ASP A 102 -0.07 -18.08 10.77
C ASP A 102 -0.08 -18.37 12.29
N TYR A 103 -1.21 -18.15 12.96
CA TYR A 103 -1.41 -18.50 14.37
C TYR A 103 -2.74 -19.26 14.57
N VAL A 104 -2.79 -20.51 14.10
CA VAL A 104 -3.67 -21.56 14.66
C VAL A 104 -2.89 -22.86 14.75
#